data_AF-A0A8T7FHM7-F1
#
_entry.id   AF-A0A8T7FHM7-F1
#
_cell.length_a   1.000
_cell.length_b   1.000
_cell.length_c   1.000
_cell.angle_alpha   90.00
_cell.angle_beta   90.00
_cell.angle_gamma   90.00
#
_symmetry.space_group_name_H-M   'P 1'
#
loop_
_entity.id
_entity.type
_entity.pdbx_description
1 polymer ?
#
loop_
_entity_poly.entity_id
_entity_poly.type
_entity_poly.pdbx_seq_one_letter_code
_entity_poly.pdbx_strand_id
1 'polypeptide(L)' 'MNYQIRIEGFVRPARFDGFTVTNLPEGETLIRGIMDQSALHGVLNRIRDLGLVLLSVQSLPNEKGNSHE' A
#
# COMPACT_ATOMS: atom_id res chain seq x y z
N MET A 1 2.60 -6.13 9.76
CA MET A 1 2.90 -7.01 8.61
C MET A 1 3.28 -6.12 7.43
N ASN A 2 4.09 -6.60 6.48
CA ASN A 2 4.40 -5.78 5.29
C ASN A 2 3.22 -5.88 4.32
N TYR A 3 2.64 -4.75 3.95
CA TYR A 3 1.52 -4.72 3.01
C TYR A 3 1.88 -3.97 1.75
N GLN A 4 1.30 -4.44 0.65
CA GLN A 4 1.34 -3.80 -0.65
C GLN A 4 -0.08 -3.60 -1.15
N ILE A 5 -0.42 -2.36 -1.48
CA ILE A 5 -1.73 -1.96 -1.95
C ILE A 5 -1.56 -1.30 -3.30
N ARG A 6 -2.32 -1.72 -4.31
CA ARG A 6 -2.38 -1.08 -5.63
C ARG A 6 -3.73 -0.43 -5.82
N ILE A 7 -3.72 0.80 -6.32
CA ILE A 7 -4.93 1.56 -6.66
C ILE A 7 -4.80 2.16 -8.05
N GLU A 8 -5.94 2.37 -8.69
CA GLU A 8 -6.02 3.05 -9.98
C GLU A 8 -5.87 4.56 -9.78
N GLY A 9 -5.16 5.21 -10.70
CA GLY A 9 -4.88 6.63 -10.70
C GLY A 9 -3.64 7.02 -9.89
N PHE A 10 -3.37 8.33 -9.89
CA PHE A 10 -2.24 8.92 -9.19
C PHE A 10 -2.68 9.62 -7.91
N VAL A 11 -1.97 9.33 -6.81
CA VAL A 11 -2.16 10.03 -5.55
C VAL A 11 -0.89 10.79 -5.15
N ARG A 12 -1.09 11.92 -4.47
CA ARG A 12 0.02 12.65 -3.87
C ARG A 12 0.53 11.87 -2.65
N PRO A 13 1.84 11.60 -2.52
CA PRO A 13 2.41 10.86 -1.39
C PRO A 13 1.99 11.41 -0.02
N ALA A 14 1.85 12.73 0.12
CA ALA A 14 1.39 13.40 1.34
C ALA A 14 -0.04 13.02 1.80
N ARG A 15 -0.80 12.22 1.03
CA ARG A 15 -2.09 11.66 1.48
C ARG A 15 -1.92 10.39 2.33
N PHE A 16 -0.74 9.78 2.31
CA PHE A 16 -0.41 8.50 2.95
C PHE A 16 0.94 8.61 3.67
N ASP A 17 1.07 9.60 4.56
CA ASP A 17 2.26 9.79 5.38
C ASP A 17 2.64 8.52 6.16
N GLY A 18 3.93 8.23 6.22
CA GLY A 18 4.45 7.01 6.84
C GLY A 18 4.44 5.77 5.95
N PHE A 19 3.97 5.88 4.70
CA PHE A 19 4.03 4.81 3.71
C PHE A 19 4.86 5.21 2.49
N THR A 20 5.45 4.22 1.84
CA THR A 20 6.11 4.40 0.55
C THR A 20 5.05 4.41 -0.56
N VAL A 21 4.87 5.57 -1.18
CA VAL A 21 3.91 5.77 -2.28
C VAL A 21 4.66 5.96 -3.59
N THR A 22 4.43 5.08 -4.55
CA THR A 22 5.06 5.12 -5.87
C THR A 22 3.99 5.17 -6.96
N ASN A 23 3.99 6.25 -7.74
CA ASN A 23 3.16 6.36 -8.95
C ASN A 23 3.82 5.55 -10.08
N LEU A 24 3.09 4.60 -10.66
CA LEU A 24 3.55 3.70 -11.73
C LEU A 24 3.20 4.27 -13.11
N PRO A 25 4.02 4.04 -14.15
CA PRO A 25 3.82 4.60 -15.48
C PRO A 25 2.49 4.18 -16.15
N GLU A 26 1.90 3.08 -15.71
CA GLU A 26 0.63 2.53 -16.16
C GLU A 26 -0.62 3.20 -15.56
N GLY A 27 -0.45 4.32 -14.86
CA GLY A 27 -1.57 5.08 -14.31
C GLY A 27 -2.08 4.53 -12.98
N GLU A 28 -1.22 3.82 -12.24
CA GLU A 28 -1.55 3.25 -10.94
C GLU A 28 -0.69 3.86 -9.83
N THR A 29 -1.11 3.68 -8.59
CA THR A 29 -0.29 3.96 -7.43
C THR A 29 -0.08 2.73 -6.57
N LEU A 30 1.17 2.51 -6.20
CA LEU A 30 1.63 1.48 -5.30
C LEU A 30 1.90 2.07 -3.91
N ILE A 31 1.19 1.60 -2.89
CA ILE A 31 1.39 1.98 -1.49
C ILE A 31 1.99 0.77 -0.77
N ARG A 32 3.15 0.96 -0.14
CA ARG A 32 3.87 -0.10 0.58
C ARG A 32 4.29 0.36 1.97
N GLY A 33 4.26 -0.54 2.93
CA GLY A 33 4.82 -0.28 4.24
C GLY A 33 4.46 -1.34 5.27
N ILE A 34 5.13 -1.25 6.41
CA ILE A 34 4.81 -2.05 7.59
C ILE A 34 3.62 -1.39 8.27
N MET A 35 2.49 -2.09 8.36
CA MET A 35 1.29 -1.63 9.05
C MET A 35 0.64 -2.75 9.86
N ASP A 36 -0.10 -2.36 10.89
CA ASP A 36 -1.05 -3.24 11.57
C ASP A 36 -2.40 -3.26 10.83
N GLN A 37 -3.35 -4.03 11.35
CA GLN A 37 -4.69 -4.14 10.76
C GLN A 37 -5.46 -2.81 10.81
N SER A 38 -5.34 -2.05 11.88
CA SER A 38 -6.03 -0.77 12.04
C SER A 38 -5.56 0.26 11.01
N ALA A 39 -4.25 0.36 10.81
CA ALA A 39 -3.63 1.20 9.80
C ALA A 39 -3.99 0.76 8.37
N LEU A 40 -4.02 -0.55 8.10
CA LEU A 40 -4.51 -1.08 6.82
C LEU A 40 -5.96 -0.64 6.55
N HIS A 41 -6.86 -0.82 7.51
CA HIS A 41 -8.25 -0.37 7.38
C HIS A 41 -8.36 1.16 7.21
N GLY A 42 -7.50 1.93 7.86
CA GLY A 42 -7.41 3.39 7.67
C GLY A 42 -7.04 3.76 6.23
N VAL A 43 -6.06 3.09 5.63
CA VAL A 43 -5.66 3.29 4.23
C VAL A 43 -6.80 2.92 3.28
N LEU A 44 -7.47 1.78 3.50
CA LEU A 44 -8.60 1.34 2.67
C LEU A 44 -9.80 2.30 2.74
N ASN A 45 -10.12 2.80 3.93
CA ASN A 45 -11.16 3.82 4.11
C ASN A 45 -10.80 5.10 3.35
N ARG A 46 -9.52 5.51 3.40
CA ARG A 46 -9.06 6.70 2.67
C ARG A 46 -9.17 6.55 1.17
N ILE A 47 -8.84 5.38 0.63
CA ILE A 47 -9.01 5.06 -0.80
C ILE A 47 -10.48 5.19 -1.20
N ARG A 48 -11.39 4.61 -0.41
CA ARG A 48 -12.84 4.72 -0.61
C ARG A 48 -13.33 6.17 -0.57
N ASP A 49 -12.89 6.95 0.42
CA ASP A 49 -13.32 8.34 0.60
C ASP A 49 -12.82 9.26 -0.53
N LEU A 50 -11.72 8.89 -1.18
CA LEU A 50 -11.19 9.57 -2.37
C LEU A 50 -11.84 9.10 -3.69
N GLY A 51 -12.72 8.10 -3.64
CA GLY A 51 -13.35 7.52 -4.83
C GLY A 51 -12.38 6.77 -5.75
N LEU A 52 -11.25 6.31 -5.21
CA LEU A 52 -10.22 5.60 -5.97
C LEU A 52 -10.53 4.10 -6.04
N VAL A 53 -10.22 3.48 -7.17
CA VAL A 53 -10.44 2.04 -7.36
C VAL A 53 -9.29 1.27 -6.71
N LEU A 54 -9.64 0.36 -5.80
CA LEU A 54 -8.69 -0.59 -5.22
C LEU A 54 -8.45 -1.74 -6.20
N LEU A 55 -7.21 -1.89 -6.66
CA LEU A 55 -6.84 -2.95 -7.60
C LEU A 55 -6.38 -4.22 -6.89
N SER A 56 -5.57 -4.10 -5.83
CA SER A 56 -5.15 -5.26 -5.03
C SER A 56 -4.65 -4.89 -3.64
N VAL A 57 -4.73 -5.84 -2.72
CA VAL A 57 -4.12 -5.80 -1.38
C VAL A 57 -3.39 -7.11 -1.16
N GLN A 58 -2.11 -7.04 -0.81
CA GLN A 58 -1.25 -8.21 -0.60
C GLN A 58 -0.51 -8.07 0.72
N SER A 59 -0.57 -9.11 1.55
CA SER A 59 0.33 -9.27 2.70
C SER A 59 1.61 -9.94 2.23
N LEU A 60 2.72 -9.24 2.34
CA LEU A 60 4.04 -9.79 2.06
C LEU A 60 4.62 -10.39 3.35
N PRO A 61 5.23 -11.58 3.30
CA PRO A 61 6.03 -12.06 4.41
C PRO A 61 7.10 -11.00 4.73
N ASN A 62 7.29 -10.72 6.01
CA ASN A 62 8.41 -9.91 6.44
C ASN A 62 9.63 -10.82 6.32
N GLU A 63 10.44 -10.68 5.26
CA GLU A 63 11.63 -11.49 5.06
C GLU A 63 12.67 -11.18 6.15
N LYS A 64 12.46 -11.75 7.34
CA LYS A 64 13.53 -11.97 8.30
C LYS A 64 14.24 -13.25 7.87
N GLY A 65 15.28 -13.08 7.06
CA GLY A 65 16.38 -14.01 6.82
C GLY A 65 16.01 -15.48 6.64
N ASN A 66 15.78 -15.91 5.39
CA ASN A 66 16.19 -17.26 5.01
C ASN A 66 17.71 -17.25 4.81
N SER A 67 18.44 -17.31 5.92
CA SER A 67 19.80 -17.85 5.90
C SER A 67 19.65 -19.32 5.52
N HIS A 68 20.19 -19.66 4.36
CA HIS A 68 20.42 -21.02 3.88
C HIS A 68 21.02 -21.89 5.00
N GLU A 69 20.44 -23.07 5.25
CA GLU A 69 21.17 -24.25 5.74
C GLU A 69 21.21 -25.28 4.61
#